data_AF-A0A5B9D619-F1
#
_entry.id   AF-A0A5B9D619-F1
#
_cell.length_a   1.000
_cell.length_b   1.000
_cell.length_c   1.000
_cell.angle_alpha   90.00
_cell.angle_beta   90.00
_cell.angle_gamma   90.00
#
_symmetry.space_group_name_H-M   'P 1'
#
loop_
_entity.id
_entity.type
_entity.pdbx_description
1 polymer ?
#
loop_
_entity_poly.entity_id
_entity_poly.type
_entity_poly.pdbx_seq_one_letter_code
_entity_poly.pdbx_strand_id
1 'polypeptide(L)' 'MSKSNKFSANISEKQEEFQKLLEKFNNMDDPIERYMKRQEMCEIKDFLSQFDILIEVP' A
#
# COMPACT_ATOMS: atom_id res chain seq x y z
N MET A 1 23.80 20.25 7.50
CA MET A 1 22.78 19.44 8.18
C MET A 1 21.63 19.23 7.20
N SER A 2 21.52 18.04 6.60
CA SER A 2 20.56 17.76 5.53
C SER A 2 19.12 17.82 6.04
N LYS A 3 18.30 18.65 5.40
CA LYS A 3 16.85 18.69 5.58
C LYS A 3 16.26 17.37 5.07
N SER A 4 16.17 16.38 5.94
CA SER A 4 15.74 15.03 5.58
C SER A 4 14.22 14.86 5.69
N ASN A 5 13.61 14.51 4.55
CA ASN A 5 12.79 13.29 4.42
C ASN A 5 11.31 13.25 4.85
N LYS A 6 10.54 14.34 4.88
CA LYS A 6 9.05 14.21 5.00
C LYS A 6 8.42 13.44 3.83
N PHE A 7 8.95 13.67 2.62
CA PHE A 7 8.43 13.05 1.41
C PHE A 7 8.74 11.55 1.33
N SER A 8 10.00 11.17 1.56
CA SER A 8 10.40 9.77 1.60
C SER A 8 9.81 9.02 2.79
N ALA A 9 9.56 9.69 3.93
CA ALA A 9 8.81 9.09 5.04
C ALA A 9 7.37 8.73 4.62
N ASN A 10 6.66 9.61 3.91
CA ASN A 10 5.30 9.34 3.43
C ASN A 10 5.25 8.16 2.43
N ILE A 11 6.24 8.06 1.54
CA ILE A 11 6.37 6.90 0.64
C ILE A 11 6.57 5.62 1.44
N SER A 12 7.50 5.61 2.40
CA SER A 12 7.76 4.45 3.25
C SER A 12 6.53 4.05 4.08
N GLU A 13 5.80 5.03 4.63
CA GLU A 13 4.55 4.80 5.35
C GLU A 13 3.50 4.13 4.46
N LYS A 14 3.34 4.58 3.21
CA LYS A 14 2.41 3.99 2.24
C LYS A 14 2.81 2.58 1.80
N GLN A 15 4.11 2.32 1.67
CA GLN A 15 4.61 0.96 1.44
C GLN A 15 4.33 0.04 2.65
N GLU A 16 4.54 0.51 3.87
CA GLU A 16 4.23 -0.25 5.09
C GLU A 16 2.73 -0.52 5.24
N GLU A 17 1.89 0.48 4.94
CA GLU A 17 0.44 0.35 4.91
C GLU A 17 -0.01 -0.73 3.94
N PHE A 18 0.55 -0.75 2.73
CA PHE A 18 0.29 -1.80 1.75
C PHE A 18 0.67 -3.19 2.28
N GLN A 19 1.85 -3.35 2.88
CA GLN A 19 2.29 -4.64 3.43
C GLN A 19 1.35 -5.15 4.54
N LYS A 20 0.94 -4.27 5.46
CA LYS A 20 -0.03 -4.62 6.51
C LYS A 20 -1.39 -5.02 5.94
N LEU A 21 -1.84 -4.35 4.89
CA LEU A 21 -3.07 -4.71 4.18
C LEU A 21 -2.93 -6.08 3.48
N LEU A 22 -1.77 -6.35 2.89
CA LEU A 22 -1.48 -7.61 2.21
C LEU A 22 -1.50 -8.79 3.17
N GLU A 23 -0.87 -8.64 4.33
CA GLU A 23 -0.91 -9.64 5.41
C GLU A 23 -2.35 -9.90 5.87
N LYS A 24 -3.16 -8.86 6.04
CA LYS A 24 -4.58 -9.02 6.42
C LYS A 24 -5.37 -9.72 5.33
N PHE A 25 -5.21 -9.31 4.07
CA PHE A 25 -5.89 -9.89 2.93
C PHE A 25 -5.60 -11.39 2.76
N ASN A 26 -4.36 -11.81 3.00
CA ASN A 26 -3.97 -13.22 2.93
C ASN A 26 -4.65 -14.09 3.99
N ASN A 27 -5.08 -13.49 5.11
CA ASN A 27 -5.80 -14.16 6.19
C ASN A 27 -7.33 -13.96 6.13
N MET A 28 -7.86 -13.32 5.07
CA MET A 28 -9.30 -13.13 4.88
C MET A 28 -9.90 -14.24 4.03
N ASP A 29 -10.96 -14.86 4.55
CA ASP A 29 -11.74 -15.88 3.85
C ASP A 29 -13.01 -15.30 3.21
N ASP A 30 -13.50 -14.16 3.71
CA ASP A 30 -14.71 -13.52 3.17
C ASP A 30 -14.43 -12.85 1.81
N PRO A 31 -15.13 -13.25 0.73
CA PRO A 31 -14.86 -12.74 -0.61
C PRO A 31 -15.22 -11.26 -0.79
N ILE A 32 -16.22 -10.76 -0.04
CA ILE A 32 -16.64 -9.36 -0.09
C ILE A 32 -15.59 -8.49 0.61
N GLU A 33 -15.15 -8.89 1.81
CA GLU A 33 -14.08 -8.18 2.51
C GLU A 33 -12.77 -8.18 1.70
N ARG A 34 -12.43 -9.31 1.07
CA ARG A 34 -11.29 -9.39 0.15
C ARG A 34 -11.41 -8.40 -1.00
N TYR A 35 -12.58 -8.28 -1.62
CA TYR A 35 -12.80 -7.31 -2.70
C TYR A 35 -12.58 -5.88 -2.21
N MET A 36 -13.15 -5.52 -1.06
CA MET A 36 -12.95 -4.19 -0.46
C MET A 36 -11.47 -3.91 -0.18
N LYS A 37 -10.74 -4.88 0.37
CA LYS A 37 -9.30 -4.73 0.63
C LYS A 37 -8.45 -4.62 -0.63
N ARG A 38 -8.83 -5.26 -1.74
CA ARG A 38 -8.17 -5.02 -3.04
C ARG A 38 -8.36 -3.59 -3.52
N GLN A 39 -9.54 -3.00 -3.33
CA GLN A 39 -9.77 -1.60 -3.70
C GLN A 39 -8.86 -0.66 -2.89
N GLU A 40 -8.75 -0.86 -1.57
CA GLU A 40 -7.82 -0.11 -0.72
C GLU A 40 -6.35 -0.27 -1.19
N MET A 41 -5.94 -1.48 -1.58
CA MET A 41 -4.61 -1.72 -2.14
C MET A 41 -4.38 -1.03 -3.49
N CYS A 42 -5.40 -0.99 -4.35
CA CYS A 42 -5.32 -0.28 -5.63
C CYS A 42 -5.11 1.23 -5.42
N GLU A 43 -5.78 1.84 -4.44
CA GLU A 43 -5.57 3.26 -4.12
C GLU A 43 -4.12 3.54 -3.69
N ILE A 44 -3.54 2.65 -2.88
CA ILE A 44 -2.13 2.78 -2.47
C ILE A 44 -1.18 2.55 -3.66
N LYS A 45 -1.49 1.58 -4.52
CA LYS A 45 -0.72 1.33 -5.76
C LYS A 45 -0.73 2.56 -6.66
N ASP A 46 -1.89 3.18 -6.87
CA ASP A 46 -2.02 4.37 -7.70
C ASP A 46 -1.22 5.54 -7.12
N PHE A 47 -1.23 5.71 -5.80
CA PHE A 47 -0.36 6.68 -5.13
C PHE A 47 1.13 6.39 -5.36
N LEU A 48 1.58 5.17 -5.08
CA LEU A 48 3.00 4.79 -5.17
C LEU A 48 3.51 4.81 -6.62
N SER A 49 2.66 4.49 -7.59
CA SER A 49 3.00 4.49 -9.01
C SER A 49 3.36 5.88 -9.54
N GLN A 50 2.85 6.96 -8.93
CA GLN A 50 3.22 8.34 -9.26
C GLN A 50 4.69 8.65 -8.93
N PHE A 51 5.34 7.78 -8.15
CA PHE A 51 6.72 7.91 -7.72
C PHE A 51 7.60 6.76 -8.24
N ASP A 52 7.18 6.11 -9.34
CA ASP A 52 7.87 4.97 -9.97
C ASP A 52 8.05 3.75 -9.06
N ILE A 53 7.23 3.65 -8.00
CA ILE A 53 7.24 2.50 -7.08
C ILE A 53 6.16 1.53 -7.52
N LEU A 54 6.60 0.35 -7.95
CA LEU A 54 5.73 -0.70 -8.45
C LEU A 54 5.42 -1.70 -7.33
N ILE A 55 4.13 -1.91 -7.09
CA ILE A 55 3.60 -2.93 -6.18
C ILE A 55 2.50 -3.74 -6.87
N GLU A 56 2.39 -5.01 -6.52
CA GLU A 56 1.43 -5.95 -7.11
C GLU A 56 0.24 -6.19 -6.18
N VAL A 57 -0.98 -5.95 -6.66
CA VAL A 57 -2.21 -6.27 -5.92
C VAL A 57 -2.69 -7.66 -6.34
N PRO A 58 -2.83 -8.62 -5.40
CA PRO A 58 -3.34 -9.97 -5.67
C PRO A 58 -4.84 -10.03 -5.94
#